data_AF-A0AAN8XEZ7-F1
#
_entry.id   AF-A0AAN8XEZ7-F1
#
_cell.length_a   1.000
_cell.length_b   1.000
_cell.length_c   1.000
_cell.angle_alpha   90.00
_cell.angle_beta   90.00
_cell.angle_gamma   90.00
#
_symmetry.space_group_name_H-M   'P 1'
#
loop_
_entity.id
_entity.type
_entity.pdbx_description
1 polymer ?
#
loop_
_entity_poly.entity_id
_entity_poly.type
_entity_poly.pdbx_seq_one_letter_code
_entity_poly.pdbx_strand_id
1 'polypeptide(L)'
;MPETFSNPKYKVKPKGVSNRNGGMEWIRQHATEGVLYFADDDNTYDIRLFEEIRYTRKVSMFPVGLVTGHGLSTPVLKERRFVGWYDGWISNRKFPVDMAGFAVNIPFLLTRPNARMPYLAGYEETGFLESLDIPKEDLEFVADNCTKIYVWHTKTHKNPPSSRDILKTDYDGTNLRILQKRMIIRDSKESKL
;
A
#
# COMPACT_ATOMS: atom_id res chain seq x y z
N MET A 1 17.60 0.06 0.39
CA MET A 1 17.73 0.95 1.55
C MET A 1 19.14 1.51 1.55
N PRO A 2 19.34 2.84 1.56
CA PRO A 2 20.67 3.43 1.58
C PRO A 2 21.48 2.95 2.80
N GLU A 3 22.80 2.87 2.66
CA GLU A 3 23.71 2.38 3.72
C GLU A 3 23.57 3.19 5.02
N THR A 4 23.28 4.49 4.91
CA THR A 4 23.03 5.40 6.04
C THR A 4 21.85 4.98 6.92
N PHE A 5 20.93 4.16 6.39
CA PHE A 5 19.76 3.65 7.11
C PHE A 5 19.85 2.15 7.40
N SER A 6 20.92 1.47 6.94
CA SER A 6 21.18 0.06 7.26
C SER A 6 21.93 -0.07 8.58
N ASN A 7 21.33 0.38 9.67
CA ASN A 7 21.87 0.12 11.00
C ASN A 7 21.39 -1.26 11.48
N PRO A 8 22.32 -2.23 11.71
CA PRO A 8 21.98 -3.57 12.16
C PRO A 8 21.32 -3.62 13.55
N LYS A 9 21.30 -2.52 14.31
CA LYS A 9 20.58 -2.42 15.59
C LYS A 9 19.06 -2.36 15.45
N TYR A 10 18.50 -1.98 14.30
CA TYR A 10 17.06 -1.98 14.08
C TYR A 10 16.58 -3.38 13.70
N LYS A 11 15.84 -4.04 14.61
CA LYS A 11 15.33 -5.41 14.43
C LYS A 11 14.32 -5.54 13.28
N VAL A 12 13.64 -4.45 12.91
CA VAL A 12 12.65 -4.41 11.82
C VAL A 12 13.09 -3.39 10.80
N LYS A 13 13.25 -3.83 9.55
CA LYS A 13 13.58 -2.94 8.43
C LYS A 13 12.29 -2.47 7.75
N PRO A 14 12.15 -1.17 7.48
CA PRO A 14 11.00 -0.65 6.76
C PRO A 14 11.00 -1.20 5.32
N LYS A 15 9.84 -1.60 4.81
CA LYS A 15 9.70 -2.21 3.47
C LYS A 15 9.22 -1.16 2.47
N GLY A 16 9.72 -1.24 1.23
CA GLY A 16 9.24 -0.41 0.11
C GLY A 16 9.62 1.08 0.14
N VAL A 17 10.22 1.59 1.22
CA VAL A 17 10.53 3.04 1.37
C VAL A 17 11.35 3.61 0.21
N SER A 18 12.41 2.90 -0.23
CA SER A 18 13.23 3.35 -1.37
C SER A 18 12.42 3.41 -2.67
N ASN A 19 11.52 2.46 -2.91
CA ASN A 19 10.66 2.43 -4.09
C ASN A 19 9.63 3.56 -4.07
N ARG A 20 8.97 3.79 -2.92
CA ARG A 20 8.02 4.89 -2.75
C ARG A 20 8.68 6.25 -2.95
N ASN A 21 9.86 6.45 -2.36
CA ASN A 21 10.63 7.68 -2.56
C ASN A 21 11.10 7.84 -4.02
N GLY A 22 11.52 6.76 -4.69
CA GLY A 22 11.87 6.80 -6.11
C GLY A 22 10.68 7.18 -7.00
N GLY A 23 9.49 6.65 -6.74
CA GLY A 23 8.26 7.02 -7.44
C GLY A 23 7.87 8.48 -7.21
N MET A 24 7.98 8.98 -5.98
CA MET A 24 7.75 10.40 -5.68
C MET A 24 8.76 11.31 -6.36
N GLU A 25 10.04 10.92 -6.42
CA GLU A 25 11.06 11.70 -7.13
C GLU A 25 10.78 11.76 -8.63
N TRP A 26 10.35 10.64 -9.23
CA TRP A 26 9.92 10.62 -10.62
C TRP A 26 8.72 11.57 -10.85
N ILE A 27 7.70 11.53 -9.98
CA ILE A 27 6.54 12.43 -10.05
C ILE A 27 6.97 13.89 -10.00
N ARG A 28 7.89 14.25 -9.09
CA ARG A 28 8.40 15.63 -8.96
C ARG A 28 9.06 16.17 -10.22
N GLN A 29 9.68 15.28 -11.00
CA GLN A 29 10.40 15.64 -12.22
C GLN A 29 9.49 15.64 -13.46
N HIS A 30 8.38 14.88 -13.46
CA HIS A 30 7.64 14.55 -14.68
C HIS A 30 6.14 14.83 -14.64
N ALA A 31 5.53 15.03 -13.47
CA ALA A 31 4.09 15.24 -13.34
C ALA A 31 3.77 16.64 -12.81
N THR A 32 2.75 17.26 -13.40
CA THR A 32 2.23 18.57 -12.98
C THR A 32 0.84 18.49 -12.35
N GLU A 33 0.08 17.44 -12.66
CA GLU A 33 -1.29 17.23 -12.22
C GLU A 33 -1.58 15.75 -11.94
N GLY A 34 -2.70 15.48 -11.27
CA GLY A 34 -3.16 14.14 -10.91
C GLY A 34 -3.09 13.83 -9.42
N VAL A 35 -3.13 12.54 -9.09
CA VAL A 35 -3.18 12.02 -7.72
C VAL A 35 -2.15 10.92 -7.54
N LEU A 36 -1.36 11.02 -6.47
CA LEU A 36 -0.46 9.99 -5.99
C LEU A 36 -1.22 9.07 -5.03
N TYR A 37 -1.18 7.77 -5.31
CA TYR A 37 -1.68 6.72 -4.43
C TYR A 37 -0.61 5.64 -4.24
N PHE A 38 -0.36 5.23 -2.98
CA PHE A 38 0.58 4.15 -2.67
C PHE A 38 -0.16 2.82 -2.63
N ALA A 39 0.00 2.03 -3.69
CA ALA A 39 -0.58 0.70 -3.79
C ALA A 39 0.49 -0.39 -3.68
N ASP A 40 0.52 -1.11 -2.55
CA ASP A 40 1.37 -2.28 -2.35
C ASP A 40 0.86 -3.45 -3.22
N ASP A 41 1.77 -4.34 -3.63
CA ASP A 41 1.53 -5.35 -4.68
C ASP A 41 0.71 -6.57 -4.22
N ASP A 42 0.49 -6.73 -2.92
CA ASP A 42 -0.25 -7.84 -2.30
C ASP A 42 -1.66 -7.45 -1.80
N ASN A 43 -1.97 -6.16 -1.82
CA ASN A 43 -3.25 -5.61 -1.40
C ASN A 43 -4.34 -5.89 -2.44
N THR A 44 -5.61 -5.77 -2.01
CA THR A 44 -6.78 -5.91 -2.88
C THR A 44 -7.49 -4.56 -3.01
N TYR A 45 -7.78 -4.16 -4.24
CA TYR A 45 -8.37 -2.86 -4.57
C TYR A 45 -9.67 -3.03 -5.34
N ASP A 46 -10.74 -2.42 -4.84
CA ASP A 46 -11.97 -2.25 -5.59
C ASP A 46 -11.84 -1.09 -6.58
N ILE A 47 -12.33 -1.25 -7.81
CA ILE A 47 -12.25 -0.20 -8.83
C ILE A 47 -12.89 1.12 -8.39
N ARG A 48 -13.90 1.06 -7.52
CA ARG A 48 -14.59 2.24 -6.97
C ARG A 48 -13.65 3.12 -6.16
N LEU A 49 -12.60 2.57 -5.57
CA LEU A 49 -11.58 3.36 -4.89
C LEU A 49 -10.99 4.43 -5.83
N PHE A 50 -10.68 4.05 -7.07
CA PHE A 50 -10.05 4.95 -8.02
C PHE A 50 -11.01 6.05 -8.51
N GLU A 51 -12.31 5.79 -8.50
CA GLU A 51 -13.34 6.81 -8.75
C GLU A 51 -13.48 7.79 -7.58
N GLU A 52 -13.30 7.32 -6.35
CA GLU A 52 -13.32 8.18 -5.16
C GLU A 52 -12.09 9.11 -5.12
N ILE A 53 -10.88 8.56 -5.27
CA ILE A 53 -9.63 9.33 -5.08
C ILE A 53 -9.23 10.18 -6.28
N ARG A 54 -9.83 10.00 -7.46
CA ARG A 54 -9.51 10.80 -8.66
C ARG A 54 -9.74 12.30 -8.44
N TYR A 55 -10.65 12.65 -7.52
CA TYR A 55 -11.06 14.04 -7.25
C TYR A 55 -10.35 14.68 -6.06
N THR A 56 -9.31 14.03 -5.50
CA THR A 56 -8.55 14.55 -4.36
C THR A 56 -7.94 15.91 -4.67
N ARG A 57 -8.26 16.91 -3.83
CA ARG A 57 -7.75 18.28 -3.93
C ARG A 57 -6.49 18.51 -3.10
N LYS A 58 -6.40 17.89 -1.93
CA LYS A 58 -5.23 17.95 -1.05
C LYS A 58 -4.82 16.55 -0.61
N VAL A 59 -5.53 15.97 0.36
CA VAL A 59 -5.32 14.60 0.81
C VAL A 59 -6.67 13.98 1.13
N SER A 60 -7.00 12.91 0.40
CA SER A 60 -8.18 12.10 0.67
C SER A 60 -7.83 10.96 1.61
N MET A 61 -8.70 10.65 2.55
CA MET A 61 -8.53 9.56 3.51
C MET A 61 -9.79 8.69 3.58
N PHE A 62 -9.59 7.39 3.75
CA PHE A 62 -10.67 6.40 3.63
C PHE A 62 -10.35 5.10 4.38
N PRO A 63 -11.36 4.25 4.64
CA PRO A 63 -11.17 2.99 5.36
C PRO A 63 -10.35 1.96 4.59
N VAL A 64 -9.54 1.19 5.33
CA VAL A 64 -8.80 0.01 4.87
C VAL A 64 -9.21 -1.20 5.70
N GLY A 65 -9.63 -2.27 5.02
CA GLY A 65 -10.00 -3.53 5.66
C GLY A 65 -8.80 -4.47 5.86
N LEU A 66 -8.96 -5.44 6.76
CA LEU A 66 -7.96 -6.49 7.06
C LEU A 66 -6.60 -5.95 7.56
N VAL A 67 -6.62 -4.79 8.19
CA VAL A 67 -5.43 -4.18 8.81
C VAL A 67 -5.33 -4.59 10.28
N THR A 68 -4.12 -4.86 10.74
CA THR A 68 -3.79 -5.29 12.12
C THR A 68 -4.61 -6.49 12.61
N GLY A 69 -4.64 -6.73 13.93
CA GLY A 69 -5.47 -7.77 14.54
C GLY A 69 -6.96 -7.41 14.66
N HIS A 70 -7.33 -6.15 14.41
CA HIS A 70 -8.70 -5.66 14.57
C HIS A 70 -9.46 -5.55 13.23
N GLY A 71 -8.76 -5.71 12.11
CA GLY A 71 -9.35 -5.84 10.78
C GLY A 71 -9.79 -4.53 10.12
N LEU A 72 -9.48 -3.37 10.71
CA LEU A 72 -9.90 -2.07 10.19
C LEU A 72 -8.94 -0.95 10.58
N SER A 73 -8.60 -0.11 9.59
CA SER A 73 -7.95 1.17 9.76
C SER A 73 -8.81 2.25 9.10
N THR A 74 -9.26 3.28 9.82
CA THR A 74 -10.20 4.29 9.31
C THR A 74 -10.12 5.62 10.05
N PRO A 75 -10.35 6.75 9.34
CA PRO A 75 -10.81 7.97 9.99
C PRO A 75 -12.16 7.72 10.69
N VAL A 76 -12.37 8.33 11.86
CA VAL A 76 -13.61 8.26 12.63
C VAL A 76 -14.34 9.58 12.51
N LEU A 77 -15.57 9.53 12.02
CA LEU A 77 -16.42 10.70 11.82
C LEU A 77 -17.66 10.62 12.71
N LYS A 78 -18.04 11.76 13.30
CA LYS A 78 -19.32 11.96 14.00
C LYS A 78 -20.05 13.11 13.32
N GLU A 79 -21.24 12.87 12.79
CA GLU A 79 -22.02 13.88 12.06
C GLU A 79 -21.20 14.54 10.92
N ARG A 80 -20.46 13.72 10.16
CA ARG A 80 -19.52 14.16 9.11
C ARG A 80 -18.33 14.99 9.59
N ARG A 81 -18.14 15.16 10.91
CA ARG A 81 -16.97 15.83 11.48
C ARG A 81 -15.95 14.81 11.94
N PHE A 82 -14.68 15.05 11.60
CA PHE A 82 -13.57 14.24 12.06
C PHE A 82 -13.37 14.34 13.56
N VAL A 83 -13.33 13.18 14.25
CA VAL A 83 -13.15 13.10 15.71
C VAL A 83 -11.92 12.29 16.11
N GLY A 84 -11.28 11.57 15.19
CA GLY A 84 -10.09 10.79 15.48
C GLY A 84 -9.89 9.65 14.51
N TRP A 85 -9.04 8.70 14.89
CA TRP A 85 -8.62 7.57 14.06
C TRP A 85 -8.92 6.25 14.77
N TYR A 86 -9.11 5.20 13.99
CA TYR A 86 -9.18 3.83 14.46
C TYR A 86 -8.26 2.96 13.61
N ASP A 87 -7.33 2.23 14.22
CA ASP A 87 -6.36 1.36 13.51
C ASP A 87 -6.14 0.02 14.24
N GLY A 88 -6.88 -0.22 15.33
CA GLY A 88 -6.66 -1.35 16.22
C GLY A 88 -5.32 -1.34 16.98
N TRP A 89 -4.37 -0.48 16.61
CA TRP A 89 -3.09 -0.33 17.28
C TRP A 89 -3.01 1.04 17.97
N ILE A 90 -3.07 1.02 19.30
CA ILE A 90 -2.88 2.22 20.11
C ILE A 90 -1.39 2.56 20.08
N SER A 91 -1.05 3.53 19.24
CA SER A 91 0.28 4.11 19.15
C SER A 91 0.14 5.62 19.22
N ASN A 92 1.15 6.31 19.74
CA ASN A 92 1.12 7.77 19.91
C ASN A 92 1.37 8.52 18.58
N ARG A 93 0.94 7.94 17.45
CA ARG A 93 1.11 8.46 16.09
C ARG A 93 0.04 9.54 15.81
N LYS A 94 0.43 10.63 15.15
CA LYS A 94 -0.52 11.69 14.73
C LYS A 94 -1.50 11.19 13.66
N PHE A 95 -1.03 10.28 12.79
CA PHE A 95 -1.81 9.62 11.75
C PHE A 95 -1.63 8.09 11.86
N PRO A 96 -2.36 7.42 12.76
CA PRO A 96 -2.40 5.98 12.84
C PRO A 96 -3.34 5.46 11.74
N VAL A 97 -2.82 5.41 10.51
CA VAL A 97 -3.50 4.89 9.32
C VAL A 97 -2.57 3.93 8.59
N ASP A 98 -3.16 3.06 7.79
CA ASP A 98 -2.46 2.20 6.86
C ASP A 98 -2.00 2.97 5.60
N MET A 99 -0.92 2.53 4.97
CA MET A 99 -0.35 3.15 3.75
C MET A 99 -1.39 3.24 2.62
N ALA A 100 -2.26 2.24 2.51
CA ALA A 100 -3.28 2.19 1.47
C ALA A 100 -4.49 3.10 1.77
N GLY A 101 -4.56 3.76 2.94
CA GLY A 101 -5.73 4.50 3.41
C GLY A 101 -5.79 5.97 3.02
N PHE A 102 -4.87 6.46 2.18
CA PHE A 102 -4.86 7.85 1.75
C PHE A 102 -4.33 8.03 0.33
N ALA A 103 -4.71 9.13 -0.31
CA ALA A 103 -4.15 9.59 -1.59
C ALA A 103 -3.85 11.09 -1.53
N VAL A 104 -2.88 11.54 -2.32
CA VAL A 104 -2.36 12.93 -2.26
C VAL A 104 -2.44 13.58 -3.63
N ASN A 105 -2.98 14.79 -3.68
CA ASN A 105 -2.99 15.58 -4.90
C ASN A 105 -1.54 15.95 -5.32
N ILE A 106 -1.20 15.75 -6.60
CA ILE A 106 0.17 16.00 -7.10
C ILE A 106 0.55 17.49 -6.96
N PRO A 107 -0.24 18.47 -7.45
CA PRO A 107 0.04 19.89 -7.22
C PRO A 107 0.28 20.23 -5.74
N PHE A 108 -0.55 19.69 -4.84
CA PHE A 108 -0.37 19.86 -3.39
C PHE A 108 0.97 19.29 -2.89
N LEU A 109 1.35 18.09 -3.34
CA LEU A 109 2.65 17.46 -3.02
C LEU A 109 3.83 18.29 -3.53
N LEU A 110 3.75 18.84 -4.74
CA LEU A 110 4.86 19.60 -5.35
C LEU A 110 5.21 20.86 -4.57
N THR A 111 4.25 21.48 -3.86
CA THR A 111 4.57 22.60 -2.98
C THR A 111 5.18 22.18 -1.63
N ARG A 112 5.36 20.87 -1.39
CA ARG A 112 6.11 20.30 -0.24
C ARG A 112 7.32 19.50 -0.74
N PRO A 113 8.38 20.16 -1.24
CA PRO A 113 9.56 19.49 -1.80
C PRO A 113 10.34 18.65 -0.78
N ASN A 114 10.08 18.80 0.52
CA ASN A 114 10.72 18.02 1.57
C ASN A 114 9.89 16.82 2.02
N ALA A 115 8.64 16.68 1.55
CA ALA A 115 7.78 15.56 1.95
C ALA A 115 8.32 14.25 1.38
N ARG A 116 8.61 13.29 2.25
CA ARG A 116 9.21 12.00 1.85
C ARG A 116 8.88 10.91 2.85
N MET A 117 8.93 9.68 2.38
CA MET A 117 8.77 8.51 3.23
C MET A 117 10.00 8.35 4.11
N PRO A 118 9.87 8.40 5.45
CA PRO A 118 11.01 8.22 6.35
C PRO A 118 11.46 6.77 6.35
N TYR A 119 12.76 6.54 6.55
CA TYR A 119 13.31 5.21 6.79
C TYR A 119 13.18 4.82 8.28
N LEU A 120 11.95 4.87 8.80
CA LEU A 120 11.64 4.58 10.21
C LEU A 120 10.47 3.61 10.29
N ALA A 121 10.75 2.36 10.69
CA ALA A 121 9.75 1.30 10.73
C ALA A 121 8.62 1.61 11.71
N GLY A 122 7.37 1.45 11.27
CA GLY A 122 6.14 1.75 11.99
C GLY A 122 5.77 3.24 12.00
N TYR A 123 6.53 4.10 11.33
CA TYR A 123 6.33 5.55 11.26
C TYR A 123 6.37 6.06 9.81
N GLU A 124 6.41 5.18 8.83
CA GLU A 124 6.42 5.51 7.41
C GLU A 124 5.24 6.42 7.04
N GLU A 125 4.01 5.95 7.26
CA GLU A 125 2.77 6.64 6.92
C GLU A 125 2.66 7.96 7.68
N THR A 126 2.83 7.90 9.00
CA THR A 126 2.71 9.06 9.88
C THR A 126 3.73 10.13 9.54
N GLY A 127 5.00 9.75 9.36
CA GLY A 127 6.05 10.72 9.06
C GLY A 127 5.90 11.34 7.66
N PHE A 128 5.41 10.57 6.68
CA PHE A 128 5.06 11.14 5.38
C PHE A 128 3.91 12.14 5.49
N LEU A 129 2.79 11.77 6.11
CA LEU A 129 1.62 12.64 6.27
C LEU A 129 1.93 13.89 7.11
N GLU A 130 2.76 13.75 8.15
CA GLU A 130 3.28 14.88 8.92
C GLU A 130 4.11 15.83 8.06
N SER A 131 4.94 15.29 7.16
CA SER A 131 5.79 16.11 6.28
C SER A 131 5.01 16.89 5.20
N LEU A 132 3.73 16.56 4.98
CA LEU A 132 2.84 17.33 4.09
C LEU A 132 2.30 18.61 4.75
N ASP A 133 2.40 18.72 6.08
CA ASP A 133 1.89 19.84 6.88
C ASP A 133 0.45 20.21 6.53
N ILE A 134 -0.41 19.20 6.41
CA ILE A 134 -1.83 19.41 6.08
C ILE A 134 -2.65 19.73 7.34
N PRO A 135 -3.43 20.82 7.33
CA PRO A 135 -4.44 21.08 8.37
C PRO A 135 -5.51 19.99 8.40
N LYS A 136 -6.07 19.69 9.59
CA LYS A 136 -7.06 18.60 9.72
C LYS A 136 -8.36 18.90 8.96
N GLU A 137 -8.71 20.17 8.89
CA GLU A 137 -9.85 20.73 8.17
C GLU A 137 -9.74 20.60 6.65
N ASP A 138 -8.52 20.40 6.15
CA ASP A 138 -8.23 20.21 4.72
C ASP A 138 -8.24 18.73 4.30
N LEU A 139 -8.47 17.81 5.24
CA LEU A 139 -8.60 16.38 4.95
C LEU A 139 -9.95 16.09 4.30
N GLU A 140 -9.91 15.32 3.22
CA GLU A 140 -11.09 14.93 2.45
C GLU A 140 -11.49 13.49 2.80
N PHE A 141 -12.64 13.29 3.44
CA PHE A 141 -13.11 11.95 3.82
C PHE A 141 -14.02 11.36 2.75
N VAL A 142 -13.49 10.39 1.99
CA VAL A 142 -14.18 9.77 0.85
C VAL A 142 -14.78 8.41 1.23
N ALA A 143 -15.27 7.64 0.26
CA ALA A 143 -15.94 6.35 0.47
C ALA A 143 -17.17 6.49 1.39
N ASP A 144 -18.04 7.45 1.04
CA ASP A 144 -19.28 7.77 1.74
C ASP A 144 -19.05 8.10 3.23
N ASN A 145 -18.26 9.16 3.50
CA ASN A 145 -17.87 9.57 4.85
C ASN A 145 -17.23 8.42 5.64
N CYS A 146 -16.32 7.68 5.01
CA CYS A 146 -15.62 6.54 5.59
C CYS A 146 -16.55 5.40 6.06
N THR A 147 -17.72 5.21 5.42
CA THR A 147 -18.63 4.10 5.74
C THR A 147 -18.48 2.90 4.81
N LYS A 148 -17.70 3.02 3.73
CA LYS A 148 -17.45 1.95 2.77
C LYS A 148 -15.97 1.59 2.71
N ILE A 149 -15.68 0.29 2.60
CA ILE A 149 -14.33 -0.24 2.46
C ILE A 149 -14.13 -0.64 1.00
N TYR A 150 -13.16 -0.01 0.33
CA TYR A 150 -12.80 -0.27 -1.08
C TYR A 150 -11.36 -0.75 -1.27
N VAL A 151 -10.63 -0.95 -0.16
CA VAL A 151 -9.27 -1.49 -0.16
C VAL A 151 -9.07 -2.40 1.04
N TRP A 152 -8.33 -3.49 0.83
CA TRP A 152 -8.02 -4.46 1.86
C TRP A 152 -6.52 -4.77 1.85
N HIS A 153 -5.91 -4.77 3.04
CA HIS A 153 -4.51 -5.10 3.25
C HIS A 153 -4.32 -6.64 3.26
N THR A 154 -4.64 -7.29 2.15
CA THR A 154 -4.43 -8.73 1.96
C THR A 154 -2.94 -9.08 1.92
N LYS A 155 -2.63 -10.34 2.23
CA LYS A 155 -1.28 -10.91 2.11
C LYS A 155 -1.36 -12.29 1.52
N THR A 156 -0.44 -12.63 0.64
CA THR A 156 -0.35 -13.98 0.08
C THR A 156 0.44 -14.89 1.02
N HIS A 157 -0.06 -16.10 1.25
CA HIS A 157 0.70 -17.13 1.95
C HIS A 157 1.68 -17.81 0.99
N LYS A 158 2.89 -18.09 1.48
CA LYS A 158 3.89 -18.83 0.70
C LYS A 158 3.44 -20.29 0.58
N ASN A 159 3.15 -20.72 -0.63
CA ASN A 159 2.85 -22.12 -0.95
C ASN A 159 4.14 -22.95 -1.09
N PRO A 160 4.06 -24.28 -0.86
CA PRO A 160 5.15 -25.19 -1.23
C PRO A 160 5.42 -25.14 -2.75
N PRO A 161 6.65 -25.46 -3.19
CA PRO A 161 6.97 -25.53 -4.61
C PRO A 161 5.99 -26.46 -5.35
N SER A 162 5.46 -26.00 -6.48
CA SER A 162 4.60 -26.83 -7.34
C SER A 162 5.44 -27.85 -8.12
N SER A 163 4.92 -29.06 -8.30
CA SER A 163 5.53 -30.04 -9.21
C SER A 163 5.16 -29.73 -10.66
N ARG A 164 6.07 -30.05 -11.59
CA ARG A 164 5.85 -29.98 -13.04
C ARG A 164 5.18 -31.25 -13.59
N ASP A 165 5.06 -32.28 -12.77
CA ASP A 165 4.73 -33.63 -13.22
C ASP A 165 3.22 -33.84 -13.29
N ILE A 166 2.64 -33.57 -14.46
CA ILE A 166 1.31 -34.08 -14.84
C ILE A 166 1.53 -35.45 -15.49
N LEU A 167 1.58 -36.51 -14.68
CA LEU A 167 1.99 -37.85 -15.13
C LEU A 167 0.90 -38.68 -15.82
N LYS A 168 -0.36 -38.22 -15.81
CA LYS A 168 -1.47 -38.97 -16.44
C LYS A 168 -1.41 -38.85 -17.95
N THR A 169 -1.41 -39.98 -18.65
CA THR A 169 -1.37 -40.10 -20.12
C THR A 169 -2.70 -39.77 -20.79
N ASP A 170 -3.80 -39.77 -20.03
CA ASP A 170 -5.14 -39.41 -20.51
C ASP A 170 -5.21 -38.00 -21.13
N TYR A 171 -4.21 -37.16 -20.87
CA TYR A 171 -4.11 -35.80 -21.39
C TYR A 171 -3.20 -35.65 -22.62
N ASP A 172 -2.66 -36.76 -23.13
CA ASP A 172 -1.85 -36.73 -24.35
C ASP A 172 -2.69 -36.28 -25.56
N GLY A 173 -2.07 -35.47 -26.43
CA GLY A 173 -2.77 -34.82 -27.55
C GLY A 173 -3.65 -33.62 -27.18
N THR A 174 -3.81 -33.29 -25.89
CA THR A 174 -4.61 -32.12 -25.46
C THR A 174 -3.78 -30.84 -25.30
N ASN A 175 -4.47 -29.71 -25.14
CA ASN A 175 -3.85 -28.41 -24.81
C ASN A 175 -3.09 -28.44 -23.47
N LEU A 176 -3.36 -29.39 -22.58
CA LEU A 176 -2.65 -29.51 -21.30
C LEU A 176 -1.15 -29.74 -21.49
N ARG A 177 -0.73 -30.51 -22.52
CA ARG A 177 0.68 -30.73 -22.83
C ARG A 177 1.38 -29.48 -23.37
N ILE A 178 0.65 -28.62 -24.06
CA ILE A 178 1.15 -27.32 -24.54
C ILE A 178 1.39 -26.41 -23.33
N LEU A 179 0.43 -26.34 -22.41
CA LEU A 179 0.55 -25.54 -21.19
C LEU A 179 1.67 -26.06 -20.29
N GLN A 180 1.75 -27.38 -20.07
CA GLN A 180 2.81 -28.00 -19.24
C GLN A 180 4.22 -27.65 -19.74
N LYS A 181 4.45 -27.64 -21.05
CA LYS A 181 5.73 -27.22 -21.65
C LYS A 181 6.02 -25.72 -21.50
N ARG A 182 4.99 -24.88 -21.39
CA ARG A 182 5.11 -23.41 -21.30
C ARG A 182 5.15 -22.88 -19.87
N MET A 183 4.75 -23.68 -18.87
CA MET A 183 4.79 -23.25 -17.47
C MET A 183 6.22 -23.04 -16.98
N ILE A 184 6.49 -21.83 -16.52
CA ILE A 184 7.72 -21.45 -15.84
C ILE A 184 7.55 -21.76 -14.36
N ILE A 185 8.02 -22.93 -13.93
CA ILE A 185 8.09 -23.34 -12.52
C ILE A 185 9.56 -23.59 -12.21
N ARG A 186 10.07 -23.03 -11.10
CA ARG A 186 11.42 -23.34 -10.59
C ARG A 186 11.48 -24.80 -10.19
N ASP A 187 12.51 -25.52 -10.63
CA ASP A 187 12.69 -26.92 -10.23
C ASP A 187 12.91 -27.02 -8.72
N SER A 188 12.15 -27.90 -8.07
CA SER A 188 12.15 -28.09 -6.61
C SER A 188 13.50 -28.51 -6.02
N LYS A 189 14.48 -28.86 -6.87
CA LYS A 189 15.85 -29.25 -6.48
C LYS A 189 16.80 -28.07 -6.29
N GLU A 190 16.51 -26.89 -6.86
CA GLU A 190 17.37 -25.71 -6.75
C GLU A 190 17.10 -24.87 -5.49
N SER A 191 16.04 -25.17 -4.73
CA SER A 191 15.63 -24.40 -3.55
C SER A 191 16.41 -24.73 -2.25
N LYS A 192 17.60 -25.34 -2.35
CA LYS A 192 18.44 -25.75 -1.19
C LYS A 192 19.83 -25.10 -1.15
N LEU A 193 20.07 -24.03 -1.92
CA LEU A 193 21.28 -23.20 -1.83
C LEU A 193 20.94 -21.82 -1.29
#